data_AF-X0V009-F1
#
_entry.id   AF-X0V009-F1
#
_cell.length_a   1.000
_cell.length_b   1.000
_cell.length_c   1.000
_cell.angle_alpha   90.00
_cell.angle_beta   90.00
_cell.angle_gamma   90.00
#
_symmetry.space_group_name_H-M   'P 1'
#
loop_
_entity.id
_entity.type
_entity.pdbx_description
1 polymer ?
#
loop_
_entity_poly.entity_id
_entity_poly.type
_entity_poly.pdbx_seq_one_letter_code
_entity_poly.pdbx_strand_id
1 'polypeptide(L)'
;MRNVTPKKWLSQHFLKDKEIIAKFLDAADLIENENVLEIGPGHGAITDALLKKDLSLIAVEKDPILFKELKKKYSSCSNFSLYEADILDFPLEQLPSPIKVVANIPYSITAPLLGKLLTKRDIFSSLTLIVQKELALRMVAKIGSSEMSRFTHFVQYYSHP
;
A
#
# COMPACT_ATOMS: atom_id res chain seq x y z
N MET A 1 -10.23 10.64 -22.18
CA MET A 1 -9.34 9.88 -21.26
C MET A 1 -8.58 8.88 -22.10
N ARG A 2 -7.24 8.90 -22.09
CA ARG A 2 -6.46 7.85 -22.77
C ARG A 2 -6.56 6.58 -21.92
N ASN A 3 -7.00 5.47 -22.52
CA ASN A 3 -7.04 4.17 -21.87
C ASN A 3 -5.59 3.67 -21.68
N VAL A 4 -5.04 3.83 -20.48
CA VAL A 4 -3.81 3.13 -20.09
C VAL A 4 -4.21 1.69 -19.77
N THR A 5 -3.77 0.77 -20.62
CA THR A 5 -4.02 -0.66 -20.44
C THR A 5 -3.19 -1.19 -19.26
N PRO A 6 -3.77 -1.94 -18.31
CA PRO A 6 -3.02 -2.58 -17.24
C PRO A 6 -1.84 -3.37 -17.81
N LYS A 7 -0.64 -3.12 -17.30
CA LYS A 7 0.54 -3.86 -17.74
C LYS A 7 0.51 -5.23 -17.07
N LYS A 8 0.26 -6.29 -17.86
CA LYS A 8 0.21 -7.68 -17.37
C LYS A 8 1.47 -8.06 -16.56
N TRP A 9 2.64 -7.59 -16.95
CA TRP A 9 3.90 -7.87 -16.25
C TRP A 9 4.01 -7.17 -14.87
N LEU A 10 3.25 -6.11 -14.64
CA LEU A 10 3.13 -5.45 -13.33
C LEU A 10 1.94 -5.99 -12.52
N SER A 11 1.14 -6.92 -13.06
CA SER A 11 -0.06 -7.48 -12.40
C SER A 11 -1.02 -6.41 -11.86
N GLN A 12 -1.18 -5.30 -12.58
CA GLN A 12 -1.96 -4.15 -12.12
C GLN A 12 -3.46 -4.44 -12.08
N HIS A 13 -4.09 -4.23 -10.92
CA HIS A 13 -5.53 -4.19 -10.73
C HIS A 13 -5.95 -2.82 -10.18
N PHE A 14 -6.59 -2.00 -11.02
CA PHE A 14 -7.00 -0.66 -10.60
C PHE A 14 -8.34 -0.69 -9.89
N LEU A 15 -8.34 -0.22 -8.65
CA LEU A 15 -9.54 -0.03 -7.86
C LEU A 15 -10.32 1.17 -8.39
N LYS A 16 -11.63 0.98 -8.61
CA LYS A 16 -12.54 2.03 -9.13
C LYS A 16 -13.79 2.22 -8.28
N ASP A 17 -14.09 1.26 -7.43
CA ASP A 17 -15.27 1.25 -6.58
C ASP A 17 -15.05 2.14 -5.36
N LYS A 18 -15.83 3.23 -5.28
CA LYS A 18 -15.73 4.21 -4.19
C LYS A 18 -16.13 3.63 -2.83
N GLU A 19 -17.06 2.68 -2.79
CA GLU A 19 -17.49 2.06 -1.53
C GLU A 19 -16.39 1.15 -0.99
N ILE A 20 -15.69 0.42 -1.87
CA ILE A 20 -14.55 -0.41 -1.47
C ILE A 20 -13.41 0.49 -0.97
N ILE A 21 -13.13 1.60 -1.65
CA ILE A 21 -12.11 2.58 -1.19
C ILE A 21 -12.49 3.15 0.18
N ALA A 22 -13.75 3.52 0.39
CA ALA A 22 -14.21 4.04 1.67
C ALA A 22 -14.00 3.02 2.79
N LYS A 23 -14.50 1.79 2.62
CA LYS A 23 -14.31 0.70 3.60
C LYS A 23 -12.83 0.40 3.89
N PHE A 24 -11.99 0.45 2.85
CA PHE A 24 -10.55 0.26 2.99
C PHE A 24 -9.91 1.36 3.81
N LEU A 25 -10.26 2.63 3.57
CA LEU A 25 -9.74 3.76 4.32
C LEU A 25 -10.30 3.85 5.75
N ASP A 26 -11.53 3.37 5.96
CA ASP A 26 -12.12 3.23 7.29
C ASP A 26 -11.34 2.19 8.11
N ALA A 27 -10.99 1.05 7.49
CA ALA A 27 -10.16 0.02 8.12
C ALA A 27 -8.73 0.49 8.42
N ALA A 28 -8.22 1.47 7.67
CA ALA A 28 -6.91 2.07 7.90
C ALA A 28 -6.88 3.03 9.11
N ASP A 29 -8.05 3.40 9.64
CA ASP A 29 -8.22 4.23 10.85
C ASP A 29 -7.31 5.48 10.83
N LEU A 30 -7.33 6.21 9.71
CA LEU A 30 -6.47 7.38 9.50
C LEU A 30 -7.06 8.60 10.20
N ILE A 31 -6.25 9.24 11.05
CA ILE A 31 -6.60 10.49 11.75
C ILE A 31 -5.81 11.68 11.19
N GLU A 32 -6.24 12.90 11.50
CA GLU A 32 -5.60 14.13 11.03
C GLU A 32 -4.13 14.22 11.46
N ASN A 33 -3.31 14.86 10.63
CA ASN A 33 -1.87 15.08 10.81
C ASN A 33 -0.99 13.82 10.88
N GLU A 34 -1.52 12.65 10.47
CA GLU A 34 -0.70 11.44 10.33
C GLU A 34 0.11 11.42 9.04
N ASN A 35 1.27 10.74 9.11
CA ASN A 35 2.03 10.36 7.94
C ASN A 35 1.44 9.08 7.36
N VAL A 36 1.25 9.05 6.04
CA VAL A 36 0.76 7.88 5.30
C VAL A 36 1.66 7.59 4.12
N LEU A 37 2.06 6.32 3.99
CA LEU A 37 2.73 5.77 2.82
C LEU A 37 1.71 5.02 1.95
N GLU A 38 1.46 5.50 0.74
CA GLU A 38 0.74 4.78 -0.30
C GLU A 38 1.72 4.04 -1.21
N ILE A 39 1.61 2.71 -1.29
CA ILE A 39 2.45 1.88 -2.17
C ILE A 39 1.64 1.53 -3.41
N GLY A 40 2.14 1.93 -4.59
CA GLY A 40 1.49 1.66 -5.87
C GLY A 40 0.17 2.41 -6.05
N PRO A 41 0.17 3.75 -6.03
CA PRO A 41 -1.05 4.57 -6.20
C PRO A 41 -1.78 4.31 -7.52
N GLY A 42 -1.10 3.83 -8.55
CA GLY A 42 -1.69 3.52 -9.84
C GLY A 42 -2.24 4.77 -10.53
N HIS A 43 -3.55 4.80 -10.79
CA HIS A 43 -4.22 6.00 -11.34
C HIS A 43 -4.63 7.03 -10.26
N GLY A 44 -4.28 6.77 -9.00
CA GLY A 44 -4.54 7.66 -7.87
C GLY A 44 -5.95 7.54 -7.29
N ALA A 45 -6.59 6.38 -7.42
CA ALA A 45 -7.95 6.19 -6.90
C ALA A 45 -8.01 6.28 -5.37
N ILE A 46 -7.04 5.68 -4.69
CA ILE A 46 -6.88 5.78 -3.23
C ILE A 46 -6.26 7.14 -2.89
N THR A 47 -5.23 7.58 -3.61
CA THR A 47 -4.63 8.93 -3.49
C THR A 47 -5.68 10.05 -3.48
N ASP A 48 -6.65 10.03 -4.40
CA ASP A 48 -7.73 11.03 -4.49
C ASP A 48 -8.60 11.10 -3.22
N ALA A 49 -8.76 9.97 -2.53
CA ALA A 49 -9.53 9.89 -1.30
C ALA A 49 -8.69 10.28 -0.08
N LEU A 50 -7.41 9.92 -0.06
CA LEU A 50 -6.46 10.31 0.99
C LEU A 50 -6.20 11.82 1.01
N LEU A 51 -6.02 12.45 -0.14
CA LEU A 51 -5.74 13.89 -0.25
C LEU A 51 -6.91 14.80 0.16
N LYS A 52 -8.09 14.23 0.42
CA LYS A 52 -9.23 14.96 1.02
C LYS A 52 -9.17 15.02 2.53
N LYS A 53 -8.29 14.23 3.16
CA LYS A 53 -8.03 14.23 4.60
C LYS A 53 -6.81 15.11 4.87
N ASP A 54 -6.73 15.66 6.07
CA ASP A 54 -5.58 16.43 6.52
C ASP A 54 -4.44 15.48 6.93
N LEU A 55 -3.70 14.98 5.93
CA LEU A 55 -2.64 13.97 6.09
C LEU A 55 -1.37 14.42 5.36
N SER A 56 -0.22 13.94 5.83
CA SER A 56 1.04 13.99 5.09
C SER A 56 1.20 12.72 4.26
N LEU A 57 0.96 12.81 2.95
CA LEU A 57 0.93 11.65 2.05
C LEU A 57 2.24 11.51 1.28
N ILE A 58 2.86 10.35 1.42
CA ILE A 58 3.99 9.90 0.60
C ILE A 58 3.51 8.75 -0.27
N ALA A 59 3.76 8.82 -1.58
CA ALA A 59 3.46 7.72 -2.50
C ALA A 59 4.70 7.23 -3.23
N VAL A 60 4.79 5.92 -3.41
CA VAL A 60 5.85 5.26 -4.20
C VAL A 60 5.21 4.53 -5.39
N GLU A 61 5.52 4.98 -6.60
CA GLU A 61 5.02 4.40 -7.84
C GLU A 61 6.17 3.88 -8.70
N LYS A 62 6.07 2.62 -9.12
CA LYS A 62 7.09 1.95 -9.94
C LYS A 62 6.89 2.20 -11.43
N ASP A 63 5.65 2.42 -11.88
CA ASP A 63 5.36 2.67 -13.29
C ASP A 63 5.70 4.11 -13.67
N PRO A 64 6.71 4.35 -14.52
CA PRO A 64 7.13 5.71 -14.90
C PRO A 64 6.04 6.50 -15.64
N ILE A 65 5.09 5.80 -16.29
CA ILE A 65 3.97 6.44 -16.97
C ILE A 65 2.99 6.99 -15.94
N LEU A 66 2.59 6.16 -14.98
CA LEU A 66 1.65 6.54 -13.92
C LEU A 66 2.29 7.59 -12.99
N PHE A 67 3.57 7.45 -12.66
CA PHE A 67 4.31 8.48 -11.92
C PHE A 67 4.19 9.86 -12.56
N LYS A 68 4.42 9.96 -13.89
CA LYS A 68 4.31 11.23 -14.61
C LYS A 68 2.88 11.79 -14.60
N GLU A 69 1.88 10.93 -14.72
CA GLU A 69 0.47 11.32 -14.66
C GLU A 69 0.10 11.84 -13.27
N LEU A 70 0.46 11.11 -12.21
CA LEU A 70 0.21 11.49 -10.81
C LEU A 70 0.95 12.79 -10.44
N LYS A 71 2.24 12.92 -10.84
CA LYS A 71 3.04 14.12 -10.61
C LYS A 71 2.38 15.36 -11.21
N LYS A 72 1.81 15.24 -12.41
CA LYS A 72 1.04 16.32 -13.03
C LYS A 72 -0.27 16.57 -12.28
N LYS A 73 -1.03 15.51 -12.01
CA LYS A 73 -2.35 15.56 -11.38
C LYS A 73 -2.33 16.23 -10.00
N TYR A 74 -1.31 15.95 -9.19
CA TYR A 74 -1.21 16.43 -7.80
C TYR A 74 -0.13 17.49 -7.60
N SER A 75 0.31 18.15 -8.66
CA SER A 75 1.34 19.20 -8.62
C SER A 75 1.03 20.38 -7.70
N SER A 76 -0.25 20.63 -7.39
CA SER A 76 -0.70 21.69 -6.48
C SER A 76 -0.93 21.22 -5.04
N CYS A 77 -0.76 19.94 -4.74
CA CYS A 77 -1.00 19.38 -3.42
C CYS A 77 0.28 19.49 -2.59
N SER A 78 0.32 20.42 -1.64
CA SER A 78 1.50 20.65 -0.78
C SER A 78 1.76 19.53 0.22
N ASN A 79 0.73 18.76 0.57
CA ASN A 79 0.79 17.63 1.49
C ASN A 79 1.06 16.29 0.79
N PHE A 80 1.54 16.32 -0.47
CA PHE A 80 1.80 15.13 -1.27
C PHE A 80 3.24 15.06 -1.77
N SER A 81 3.93 13.97 -1.45
CA SER A 81 5.25 13.63 -1.99
C SER A 81 5.16 12.36 -2.82
N LEU A 82 5.68 12.37 -4.05
CA LEU A 82 5.65 11.23 -4.96
C LEU A 82 7.06 10.83 -5.39
N TYR A 83 7.37 9.54 -5.26
CA TYR A 83 8.65 8.96 -5.64
C TYR A 83 8.48 7.93 -6.76
N GLU A 84 9.32 8.03 -7.79
CA GLU A 84 9.44 7.04 -8.87
C GLU A 84 10.44 5.96 -8.43
N ALA A 85 9.95 4.86 -7.86
CA ALA A 85 10.82 3.80 -7.35
C ALA A 85 10.09 2.45 -7.24
N ASP A 86 10.87 1.37 -7.19
CA ASP A 86 10.37 0.10 -6.67
C ASP A 86 10.38 0.16 -5.14
N ILE A 87 9.24 -0.11 -4.52
CA ILE A 87 9.12 -0.16 -3.06
C ILE A 87 10.04 -1.21 -2.43
N LEU A 88 10.38 -2.29 -3.16
CA LEU A 88 11.32 -3.32 -2.69
C LEU A 88 12.76 -2.79 -2.58
N ASP A 89 13.11 -1.72 -3.29
CA ASP A 89 14.43 -1.08 -3.23
C ASP A 89 14.40 0.27 -2.50
N PHE A 90 13.22 0.85 -2.28
CA PHE A 90 13.06 2.16 -1.63
C PHE A 90 13.60 2.18 -0.17
N PRO A 91 14.33 3.24 0.25
CA PRO A 91 14.94 3.32 1.58
C PRO A 91 13.91 3.72 2.65
N LEU A 92 13.23 2.73 3.23
CA LEU A 92 12.15 2.93 4.22
C LEU A 92 12.61 3.69 5.48
N GLU A 93 13.88 3.60 5.84
CA GLU A 93 14.50 4.29 6.99
C GLU A 93 14.49 5.82 6.87
N GLN A 94 14.28 6.34 5.65
CA GLN A 94 14.19 7.78 5.40
C GLN A 94 12.76 8.30 5.55
N LEU A 95 11.78 7.41 5.76
CA LEU A 95 10.39 7.81 6.00
C LEU A 95 10.24 8.38 7.42
N PRO A 96 9.29 9.31 7.62
CA PRO A 96 8.93 9.72 8.97
C PRO A 96 8.43 8.51 9.75
N SER A 97 8.75 8.45 11.05
CA SER A 97 8.25 7.44 11.97
C SER A 97 7.52 8.13 13.14
N PRO A 98 6.33 7.67 13.54
CA PRO A 98 5.57 6.57 12.93
C PRO A 98 4.88 6.97 11.62
N ILE A 99 4.71 6.01 10.70
CA ILE A 99 3.95 6.16 9.45
C ILE A 99 3.02 4.96 9.23
N LYS A 100 1.79 5.21 8.75
CA LYS A 100 0.85 4.15 8.35
C LYS A 100 1.05 3.78 6.89
N VAL A 101 0.85 2.52 6.54
CA VAL A 101 0.93 2.04 5.16
C VAL A 101 -0.45 1.70 4.63
N VAL A 102 -0.76 2.19 3.43
CA VAL A 102 -1.89 1.73 2.63
C VAL A 102 -1.40 1.24 1.28
N ALA A 103 -1.87 0.08 0.84
CA ALA A 103 -1.43 -0.46 -0.45
C ALA A 103 -2.46 -1.39 -1.08
N ASN A 104 -2.57 -1.30 -2.41
CA ASN A 104 -3.23 -2.32 -3.22
C ASN A 104 -2.17 -3.13 -3.96
N ILE A 105 -1.78 -4.26 -3.38
CA ILE A 105 -0.52 -4.93 -3.74
C ILE A 105 -0.78 -6.01 -4.80
N PRO A 106 -0.02 -6.03 -5.91
CA PRO A 106 -0.03 -7.15 -6.82
C PRO A 106 0.55 -8.40 -6.16
N TYR A 107 -0.07 -9.56 -6.40
CA TYR A 107 0.31 -10.83 -5.77
C TYR A 107 1.82 -11.16 -5.90
N SER A 108 2.40 -10.85 -7.07
CA SER A 108 3.80 -11.18 -7.39
C SER A 108 4.84 -10.59 -6.43
N ILE A 109 4.52 -9.49 -5.74
CA ILE A 109 5.46 -8.82 -4.82
C ILE A 109 4.99 -8.87 -3.36
N THR A 110 3.84 -9.47 -3.05
CA THR A 110 3.24 -9.33 -1.71
C THR A 110 4.12 -9.94 -0.61
N ALA A 111 4.65 -11.15 -0.83
CA ALA A 111 5.54 -11.81 0.14
C ALA A 111 6.85 -11.02 0.42
N PRO A 112 7.65 -10.63 -0.59
CA PRO A 112 8.86 -9.84 -0.34
C PRO A 112 8.54 -8.45 0.25
N LEU A 113 7.42 -7.83 -0.14
CA LEU A 113 7.01 -6.54 0.42
C LEU A 113 6.66 -6.66 1.91
N LEU A 114 5.85 -7.64 2.29
CA LEU A 114 5.55 -7.91 3.70
C LEU A 114 6.82 -8.25 4.48
N GLY A 115 7.73 -9.03 3.89
CA GLY A 115 9.06 -9.28 4.45
C GLY A 115 9.79 -7.98 4.80
N LYS A 116 9.84 -7.05 3.84
CA LYS A 116 10.52 -5.77 3.98
C LYS A 116 9.84 -4.82 4.99
N LEU A 117 8.51 -4.76 5.00
CA LEU A 117 7.77 -3.88 5.92
C LEU A 117 7.79 -4.41 7.36
N LEU A 118 7.50 -5.70 7.55
CA LEU A 118 7.37 -6.31 8.87
C LEU A 118 8.71 -6.44 9.61
N THR A 119 9.82 -6.62 8.89
CA THR A 119 11.16 -6.61 9.50
C THR A 119 11.60 -5.22 9.95
N LYS A 120 10.95 -4.15 9.47
CA LYS A 120 11.17 -2.75 9.89
C LYS A 120 9.96 -2.19 10.65
N ARG A 121 9.28 -3.03 11.44
CA ARG A 121 8.05 -2.68 12.17
C ARG A 121 8.16 -1.44 13.05
N ASP A 122 9.35 -1.08 13.52
CA ASP A 122 9.57 0.11 14.37
C ASP A 122 9.32 1.44 13.63
N ILE A 123 9.23 1.40 12.29
CA ILE A 123 8.89 2.56 11.44
C ILE A 123 7.36 2.69 11.30
N PHE A 124 6.63 1.57 11.34
CA PHE A 124 5.24 1.50 10.91
C PHE A 124 4.27 1.32 12.08
N SER A 125 3.25 2.17 12.17
CA SER A 125 2.20 2.03 13.19
C SER A 125 1.11 1.03 12.77
N SER A 126 0.73 1.02 11.50
CA SER A 126 -0.21 0.03 10.93
C SER A 126 0.00 -0.17 9.43
N LEU A 127 -0.42 -1.34 8.95
CA LEU A 127 -0.40 -1.70 7.53
C LEU A 127 -1.81 -2.12 7.13
N THR A 128 -2.42 -1.42 6.18
CA THR A 128 -3.75 -1.75 5.63
C THR A 128 -3.61 -2.08 4.16
N LEU A 129 -3.82 -3.34 3.81
CA LEU A 129 -3.44 -3.89 2.51
C LEU A 129 -4.64 -4.55 1.82
N ILE A 130 -4.77 -4.30 0.51
CA ILE A 130 -5.66 -5.09 -0.35
C ILE A 130 -4.82 -6.17 -1.01
N VAL A 131 -5.20 -7.42 -0.75
CA VAL A 131 -4.53 -8.63 -1.24
C VAL A 131 -5.57 -9.63 -1.73
N GLN A 132 -5.12 -10.67 -2.42
CA GLN A 132 -6.00 -11.78 -2.82
C GLN A 132 -6.57 -12.50 -1.60
N LYS A 133 -7.82 -12.96 -1.72
CA LYS A 133 -8.57 -13.60 -0.63
C LYS A 133 -7.84 -14.78 -0.01
N GLU A 134 -7.26 -15.64 -0.85
CA GLU A 134 -6.52 -16.83 -0.42
C GLU A 134 -5.28 -16.46 0.40
N LEU A 135 -4.62 -15.36 0.03
CA LEU A 135 -3.47 -14.84 0.76
C LEU A 135 -3.89 -14.25 2.10
N ALA A 136 -4.97 -13.45 2.13
CA ALA A 136 -5.52 -12.92 3.38
C ALA A 136 -5.89 -14.05 4.36
N LEU A 137 -6.61 -15.08 3.89
CA LEU A 137 -6.97 -16.24 4.70
C LEU A 137 -5.74 -16.98 5.24
N ARG A 138 -4.66 -17.05 4.46
CA ARG A 138 -3.39 -17.65 4.90
C ARG A 138 -2.68 -16.82 5.96
N MET A 139 -2.78 -15.48 5.92
CA MET A 139 -2.17 -14.59 6.92
C MET A 139 -2.83 -14.79 8.30
N VAL A 140 -4.15 -14.99 8.32
CA VAL A 140 -4.95 -15.15 9.54
C VAL A 140 -5.23 -16.62 9.91
N ALA A 141 -4.57 -17.57 9.25
CA ALA A 141 -4.79 -18.99 9.48
C ALA A 141 -4.46 -19.36 10.93
N LYS A 142 -5.35 -20.14 11.57
CA LYS A 142 -5.18 -20.55 12.97
C LYS A 142 -3.98 -21.47 13.14
N ILE A 143 -3.32 -21.35 14.29
CA ILE A 143 -2.23 -22.23 14.68
C ILE A 143 -2.71 -23.69 14.63
N GLY A 144 -1.99 -24.54 13.90
CA GLY A 144 -2.31 -25.97 13.74
C GLY A 144 -3.31 -26.31 12.63
N SER A 145 -3.80 -25.32 11.87
CA SER A 145 -4.65 -25.59 10.69
C SER A 145 -3.85 -26.05 9.47
N SER A 146 -4.51 -26.75 8.54
CA SER A 146 -3.92 -27.21 7.26
C SER A 146 -3.46 -26.07 6.35
N GLU A 147 -4.03 -24.87 6.53
CA GLU A 147 -3.71 -23.67 5.75
C GLU A 147 -2.48 -22.93 6.29
N MET A 148 -1.96 -23.34 7.45
CA MET A 148 -0.81 -22.70 8.08
C MET A 148 0.48 -23.01 7.29
N SER A 149 1.25 -21.96 7.03
CA SER A 149 2.50 -22.03 6.27
C SER A 149 3.61 -21.25 6.95
N ARG A 150 4.85 -21.36 6.44
CA ARG A 150 5.97 -20.51 6.88
C ARG A 150 5.64 -19.02 6.78
N PHE A 151 4.87 -18.63 5.77
CA PHE A 151 4.41 -17.26 5.57
C PHE A 151 3.43 -16.81 6.67
N THR A 152 2.51 -17.70 7.09
CA THR A 152 1.59 -17.44 8.21
C THR A 152 2.36 -17.15 9.50
N HIS A 153 3.32 -18.01 9.85
CA HIS A 153 4.16 -17.82 11.03
C HIS A 153 4.94 -16.52 10.98
N PHE A 154 5.51 -16.19 9.82
CA PHE A 154 6.23 -14.93 9.64
C PHE A 154 5.34 -13.73 9.92
N VAL A 155 4.16 -13.66 9.30
CA VAL A 155 3.23 -12.53 9.49
C VAL A 155 2.79 -12.44 10.96
N GLN A 156 2.30 -13.54 11.55
CA GLN A 156 1.79 -13.54 12.93
C GLN A 156 2.88 -13.34 14.00
N TYR A 157 4.15 -13.59 13.67
CA TYR A 157 5.27 -13.28 14.57
C TYR A 157 5.56 -11.78 14.64
N TYR A 158 5.45 -11.07 13.51
CA TYR A 158 5.78 -9.64 13.43
C TYR A 158 4.57 -8.71 13.57
N SER A 159 3.35 -9.20 13.39
CA SER A 159 2.11 -8.41 13.45
C SER A 159 0.95 -9.17 14.07
N HIS A 160 -0.15 -8.46 14.31
CA HIS A 160 -1.43 -9.03 14.70
C HIS A 160 -2.39 -8.87 13.51
N PRO A 161 -2.30 -9.76 12.50
CA PRO A 161 -3.05 -9.65 11.24
C PRO A 161 -4.54 -9.97 11.40
#